data_AF-A0A9Q6EME2-F1
#
_entry.id   AF-A0A9Q6EME2-F1
#
_cell.length_a   1.000
_cell.length_b   1.000
_cell.length_c   1.000
_cell.angle_alpha   90.00
_cell.angle_beta   90.00
_cell.angle_gamma   90.00
#
_symmetry.space_group_name_H-M   'P 1'
#
loop_
_entity.id
_entity.type
_entity.pdbx_description
1 polymer ?
#
loop_
_entity_poly.entity_id
_entity_poly.type
_entity_poly.pdbx_seq_one_letter_code
_entity_poly.pdbx_strand_id
1 'polypeptide(L)'
;MTIEQTVLQTFRELPPDKQQEVLDFIQFLKYKLSVKKPFSISEHQKNLRESKDITDFWSALQDFRQRVDLESIDDETFENLRDKSPGREVNL
;
A
#
# COMPACT_ATOMS: atom_id res chain seq x y z
N MET A 1 20.55 -12.77 8.42
CA MET A 1 19.24 -12.48 9.05
C MET A 1 18.21 -12.46 7.94
N THR A 2 17.12 -13.21 8.06
CA THR A 2 16.03 -13.15 7.07
C THR A 2 15.04 -12.06 7.47
N ILE A 3 14.32 -11.50 6.49
CA ILE A 3 13.35 -10.43 6.76
C ILE A 3 12.25 -10.89 7.73
N GLU A 4 11.84 -12.16 7.65
CA GLU A 4 10.88 -12.78 8.57
C GLU A 4 11.41 -12.78 10.02
N GLN A 5 12.68 -13.12 10.21
CA GLN A 5 13.31 -13.08 11.53
C GLN A 5 13.36 -11.65 12.08
N THR A 6 13.70 -10.67 11.23
CA THR A 6 13.72 -9.26 11.63
C THR A 6 12.32 -8.78 12.02
N VAL A 7 11.27 -9.13 11.28
CA VAL A 7 9.89 -8.75 11.60
C VAL A 7 9.39 -9.39 12.89
N LEU A 8 9.75 -10.66 13.14
CA LEU A 8 9.40 -11.33 14.40
C LEU A 8 10.16 -10.75 15.59
N GLN A 9 11.42 -10.37 15.38
CA GLN A 9 12.25 -9.72 16.38
C GLN A 9 11.65 -8.36 16.77
N THR A 10 11.36 -7.50 15.80
CA THR A 10 10.78 -6.18 16.04
C THR A 10 9.40 -6.28 16.69
N PHE A 11 8.56 -7.23 16.27
CA PHE A 11 7.26 -7.46 16.92
C PHE A 11 7.41 -7.82 18.41
N ARG A 12 8.37 -8.67 18.76
CA ARG A 12 8.63 -9.06 20.16
C ARG A 12 9.21 -7.94 21.02
N GLU A 13 9.93 -7.00 20.41
CA GLU A 13 10.51 -5.83 21.09
C GLU A 13 9.48 -4.72 21.37
N LEU A 14 8.30 -4.77 20.73
CA LEU A 14 7.23 -3.82 20.97
C LEU A 14 6.58 -4.00 22.36
N PRO A 15 6.09 -2.91 23.00
CA PRO A 15 5.25 -2.99 24.18
C PRO A 15 3.95 -3.78 23.93
N PRO A 16 3.33 -4.37 24.97
CA PRO A 16 2.13 -5.21 24.83
C PRO A 16 0.97 -4.51 24.10
N ASP A 17 0.73 -3.23 24.37
CA ASP A 17 -0.35 -2.46 23.73
C ASP A 17 -0.12 -2.33 22.22
N LYS A 18 1.14 -2.14 21.80
CA LYS A 18 1.52 -2.02 20.39
C LYS A 18 1.50 -3.37 19.67
N GLN A 19 1.83 -4.45 20.37
CA GLN A 19 1.64 -5.79 19.83
C GLN A 19 0.16 -6.05 19.54
N GLN A 20 -0.74 -5.64 20.44
CA GLN A 20 -2.17 -5.80 20.25
C GLN A 20 -2.69 -4.97 19.06
N GLU A 21 -2.27 -3.71 18.92
CA GLU A 21 -2.62 -2.88 17.75
C GLU A 21 -2.25 -3.55 16.42
N VAL A 22 -1.06 -4.17 16.34
CA VAL A 22 -0.59 -4.89 15.14
C VAL A 22 -1.44 -6.13 14.89
N LEU A 23 -1.79 -6.89 15.93
CA LEU A 23 -2.67 -8.06 15.80
C LEU A 23 -4.08 -7.66 15.33
N ASP A 24 -4.62 -6.58 15.89
CA ASP A 24 -5.91 -6.02 15.50
C ASP A 24 -5.90 -5.55 14.04
N PHE A 25 -4.81 -4.91 13.60
CA PHE A 25 -4.62 -4.52 12.21
C PHE A 25 -4.55 -5.74 11.27
N ILE A 26 -3.82 -6.80 11.65
CA ILE A 26 -3.77 -8.05 10.87
C ILE A 26 -5.17 -8.69 10.78
N GLN A 27 -5.94 -8.67 11.87
CA GLN A 27 -7.30 -9.19 11.89
C GLN A 27 -8.23 -8.36 10.99
N PHE A 28 -8.09 -7.02 11.02
CA PHE A 28 -8.79 -6.13 10.12
C PHE A 28 -8.45 -6.42 8.65
N LEU A 29 -7.17 -6.64 8.31
CA LEU A 29 -6.76 -7.01 6.96
C LEU A 29 -7.38 -8.35 6.54
N LYS A 30 -7.34 -9.38 7.40
CA LYS A 30 -7.97 -10.68 7.13
C LYS A 30 -9.47 -10.54 6.89
N TYR A 31 -10.15 -9.71 7.69
CA TYR A 31 -11.56 -9.44 7.51
C TYR A 31 -11.84 -8.73 6.18
N LYS A 32 -11.10 -7.65 5.86
CA LYS A 32 -11.25 -6.91 4.59
C LYS A 32 -10.98 -7.78 3.36
N LEU A 33 -10.01 -8.68 3.42
CA LEU A 33 -9.71 -9.63 2.35
C LEU A 33 -10.76 -10.75 2.27
N SER A 34 -11.32 -11.20 3.39
CA SER A 34 -12.35 -12.24 3.42
C SER A 34 -13.73 -11.74 3.00
N VAL A 35 -14.08 -10.50 3.31
CA VAL A 35 -15.33 -9.85 2.87
C VAL A 35 -15.35 -9.64 1.34
N LYS A 36 -14.19 -9.69 0.68
CA LYS A 36 -14.10 -9.68 -0.79
C LYS A 36 -14.35 -11.05 -1.45
N LYS A 37 -14.68 -12.12 -0.70
CA LYS A 37 -15.17 -13.37 -1.32
C LYS A 37 -16.61 -13.16 -1.84
N PRO A 38 -16.88 -13.43 -3.13
CA PRO A 38 -18.11 -12.98 -3.78
C PRO A 38 -19.31 -13.80 -3.31
N PHE A 39 -20.28 -13.11 -2.72
CA PHE A 39 -21.65 -13.59 -2.65
C PHE A 39 -22.22 -13.45 -4.07
N SER A 40 -22.33 -14.56 -4.80
CA SER A 40 -22.93 -14.60 -6.12
C SER A 40 -24.39 -14.15 -6.04
N ILE A 41 -24.76 -13.04 -6.70
CA ILE A 41 -26.02 -12.85 -7.44
C ILE A 41 -25.83 -11.66 -8.41
N SER A 42 -25.83 -12.03 -9.70
CA SER A 42 -26.39 -11.34 -10.87
C SER A 42 -25.97 -9.92 -11.26
N GLU A 43 -25.50 -9.84 -12.52
CA GLU A 43 -25.65 -8.72 -13.45
C GLU A 43 -25.12 -7.35 -13.02
N HIS A 44 -23.80 -7.15 -13.13
CA HIS A 44 -23.26 -6.11 -14.01
C HIS A 44 -21.74 -6.27 -14.08
N GLN A 45 -21.31 -6.88 -15.18
CA GLN A 45 -19.92 -6.88 -15.62
C GLN A 45 -19.43 -5.44 -15.86
N LYS A 46 -18.86 -4.79 -14.83
CA LYS A 46 -18.07 -3.56 -15.01
C LYS A 46 -16.85 -3.42 -14.08
N ASN A 47 -16.79 -4.16 -12.97
CA ASN A 47 -15.72 -3.98 -11.96
C ASN A 47 -14.63 -5.07 -11.93
N LEU A 48 -14.43 -5.82 -13.03
CA LEU A 48 -13.35 -6.80 -13.12
C LEU A 48 -11.98 -6.22 -13.53
N ARG A 49 -11.84 -4.88 -13.59
CA ARG A 49 -10.54 -4.21 -13.80
C ARG A 49 -9.84 -3.80 -12.51
N GLU A 50 -10.57 -3.62 -11.41
CA GLU A 50 -10.05 -2.99 -10.18
C GLU A 50 -9.25 -3.93 -9.27
N SER A 51 -9.33 -5.26 -9.46
CA SER A 51 -8.57 -6.22 -8.65
C SER A 51 -7.18 -6.55 -9.20
N LYS A 52 -6.87 -6.13 -10.43
CA LYS A 52 -5.52 -6.28 -11.00
C LYS A 52 -4.59 -5.17 -10.49
N ASP A 53 -5.15 -3.98 -10.29
CA ASP A 53 -4.44 -2.79 -9.82
C ASP A 53 -3.81 -2.97 -8.42
N ILE A 54 -4.39 -3.79 -7.54
CA ILE A 54 -3.82 -4.00 -6.18
C ILE A 54 -2.51 -4.79 -6.28
N THR A 55 -2.44 -5.82 -7.12
CA THR A 55 -1.20 -6.58 -7.36
C THR A 55 -0.20 -5.74 -8.14
N ASP A 56 -0.69 -4.94 -9.08
CA ASP A 56 0.14 -4.05 -9.90
C ASP A 56 0.71 -2.89 -9.07
N PHE A 57 -0.03 -2.37 -8.08
CA PHE A 57 0.44 -1.29 -7.20
C PHE A 57 1.59 -1.75 -6.30
N TRP A 58 1.47 -2.90 -5.64
CA TRP A 58 2.55 -3.40 -4.77
C TRP A 58 3.79 -3.80 -5.58
N SER A 59 3.60 -4.35 -6.78
CA SER A 59 4.70 -4.64 -7.71
C SER A 59 5.37 -3.35 -8.20
N ALA A 60 4.59 -2.36 -8.61
CA ALA A 60 5.10 -1.04 -9.02
C ALA A 60 5.80 -0.30 -7.89
N LEU A 61 5.30 -0.40 -6.65
CA LEU A 61 5.93 0.20 -5.47
C LEU A 61 7.27 -0.48 -5.16
N GLN A 62 7.34 -1.80 -5.30
CA GLN A 62 8.58 -2.55 -5.16
C GLN A 62 9.58 -2.17 -6.25
N ASP A 63 9.16 -2.11 -7.51
CA ASP A 63 9.99 -1.66 -8.63
C ASP A 63 10.50 -0.22 -8.42
N PHE A 64 9.64 0.68 -7.94
CA PHE A 64 10.01 2.04 -7.60
C PHE A 64 11.10 2.08 -6.54
N ARG A 65 10.95 1.31 -5.45
CA ARG A 65 11.96 1.22 -4.37
C ARG A 65 13.31 0.67 -4.86
N GLN A 66 13.31 -0.16 -5.90
CA GLN A 66 14.55 -0.67 -6.49
C GLN A 66 15.19 0.30 -7.48
N ARG A 67 14.38 1.18 -8.11
CA ARG A 67 14.84 2.13 -9.12
C ARG A 67 15.21 3.49 -8.56
N VAL A 68 14.55 3.91 -7.49
CA VAL A 68 14.75 5.23 -6.89
C VAL A 68 15.82 5.16 -5.83
N ASP A 69 16.85 5.98 -6.00
CA ASP A 69 17.85 6.24 -5.00
C ASP A 69 17.22 7.07 -3.87
N LEU A 70 16.94 6.42 -2.74
CA LEU A 70 16.28 7.03 -1.59
C LEU A 70 17.11 8.18 -0.97
N GLU A 71 18.43 8.20 -1.21
CA GLU A 71 19.33 9.27 -0.73
C GLU A 71 19.21 10.56 -1.57
N SER A 72 18.62 10.47 -2.77
CA SER A 72 18.34 11.62 -3.63
C SER A 72 17.01 12.31 -3.33
N ILE A 73 16.17 11.72 -2.46
CA ILE A 73 14.88 12.29 -2.06
C ILE A 73 15.14 13.30 -0.94
N ASP A 74 15.08 14.58 -1.27
CA ASP A 74 15.14 15.69 -0.35
C ASP A 74 13.77 16.35 -0.12
N ASP A 75 13.74 17.36 0.74
CA ASP A 75 12.52 18.11 1.07
C ASP A 75 11.95 18.87 -0.15
N GLU A 76 12.78 19.14 -1.16
CA GLU A 76 12.38 19.81 -2.40
C GLU A 76 11.77 18.85 -3.45
N THR A 77 12.01 17.55 -3.32
CA THR A 77 11.58 16.51 -4.27
C THR A 77 10.06 16.47 -4.47
N PHE A 78 9.29 16.81 -3.42
CA PHE A 78 7.83 16.85 -3.47
C PHE A 78 7.27 18.29 -3.54
N GLU A 79 8.11 19.31 -3.69
CA GLU A 79 7.64 20.69 -3.78
C GLU A 79 6.77 20.91 -5.02
N ASN A 80 5.61 21.53 -4.77
CA ASN A 80 4.62 21.89 -5.77
C ASN A 80 4.16 20.68 -6.62
N LEU A 81 4.27 19.45 -6.09
CA LEU A 81 3.87 18.22 -6.79
C LEU A 81 2.41 18.28 -7.28
N ARG A 82 1.55 18.89 -6.47
CA ARG A 82 0.13 19.09 -6.78
C ARG A 82 -0.10 20.04 -7.96
N ASP A 83 0.82 20.97 -8.20
CA ASP A 83 0.73 21.97 -9.27
C ASP A 83 1.44 21.51 -10.54
N LYS A 84 2.48 20.69 -10.40
CA LYS A 84 3.17 19.98 -11.51
C LYS A 84 2.41 18.74 -12.00
N SER A 85 1.32 18.36 -11.32
CA SER A 85 0.53 17.20 -11.71
C SER A 85 -0.17 17.45 -13.06
N PRO A 86 0.00 16.56 -14.05
CA PRO A 86 -0.56 16.74 -15.38
C PRO A 86 -2.09 16.91 -15.33
N GLY A 87 -2.63 17.81 -16.16
CA GLY A 87 -4.07 18.10 -16.22
C GLY A 87 -4.55 19.22 -15.31
N ARG A 88 -3.65 19.89 -14.59
CA ARG A 88 -3.92 21.11 -13.82
C ARG A 88 -3.30 22.36 -14.46
N GLU A 89 -3.06 22.32 -15.77
CA GLU A 89 -2.67 23.49 -16.57
C GLU A 89 -3.78 24.55 -16.44
N VAL A 90 -3.50 25.67 -15.80
CA VAL A 90 -4.37 26.85 -15.87
C VAL A 90 -4.09 27.56 -17.20
N ASN A 91 -4.97 27.41 -18.18
CA ASN A 91 -4.95 28.28 -19.36
C ASN A 91 -5.34 29.69 -18.89
N LEU A 92 -4.38 30.62 -18.92
CA LEU A 92 -4.58 32.06 -18.75
C LEU A 92 -4.96 32.70 -20.08
#